data_AF-A0A3L8PKE2-F1
#
_entry.id   AF-A0A3L8PKE2-F1
#
_cell.length_a   1.000
_cell.length_b   1.000
_cell.length_c   1.000
_cell.angle_alpha   90.00
_cell.angle_beta   90.00
_cell.angle_gamma   90.00
#
_symmetry.space_group_name_H-M   'P 1'
#
loop_
_entity.id
_entity.type
_entity.pdbx_description
1 polymer ?
#
loop_
_entity_poly.entity_id
_entity_poly.type
_entity_poly.pdbx_seq_one_letter_code
_entity_poly.pdbx_strand_id
1 'polypeptide(L)'
;MLIPGLLIALLVVVAVASLTGRAEASEATPVSRLGDPRITESSGLVVSATHDDLAYTINDSGHEPLVFAVRISTGETVGVTRLDGVEVVDPEAIALHEGRLWVADTGDNTASRSDVALLAFDEPGPGEHAVRPGRHLVTLDVPADIEALLIRPEDGSLFLVTKTVGRADVYRADARPAGTAVSFHRTDLVAPPVVTDGAFAPDGSSIALVSYLGVQVLDPISWELRESLTLPQLEQAESLAFLDARTVLVGSEGANSPLVALDVPAPPVPAIAVAALPAGGLALVVSALRGLPL
;
A
#
# COMPACT_ATOMS: atom_id res chain seq x y z
N MET A 1 -15.65 4.98 31.75
CA MET A 1 -14.70 6.01 32.23
C MET A 1 -13.94 6.51 31.03
N LEU A 2 -14.14 7.76 30.62
CA LEU A 2 -13.41 8.35 29.48
C LEU A 2 -11.93 8.47 29.85
N ILE A 3 -11.05 7.90 29.03
CA ILE A 3 -9.61 7.89 29.24
C ILE A 3 -9.11 9.35 29.08
N PRO A 4 -8.43 9.94 30.09
CA PRO A 4 -7.99 11.34 30.05
C PRO A 4 -7.11 11.72 28.85
N GLY A 5 -6.47 10.74 28.18
CA GLY A 5 -5.71 10.92 26.94
C GLY A 5 -6.57 11.25 25.71
N LEU A 6 -7.84 10.82 25.68
CA LEU A 6 -8.77 11.06 24.57
C LEU A 6 -9.13 12.55 24.44
N LEU A 7 -9.16 13.28 25.56
CA LEU A 7 -9.54 14.70 25.59
C LEU A 7 -8.42 15.65 25.13
N ILE A 8 -7.15 15.25 25.33
CA ILE A 8 -5.99 16.02 24.89
C ILE A 8 -5.70 15.75 23.41
N ALA A 9 -5.88 14.51 22.94
CA ALA A 9 -5.84 14.17 21.52
C ALA A 9 -6.91 14.97 20.72
N LEU A 10 -8.12 15.09 21.26
CA LEU A 10 -9.22 15.83 20.63
C LEU A 10 -8.93 17.34 20.49
N LEU A 11 -8.21 17.95 21.44
CA LEU A 11 -7.89 19.38 21.42
C LEU A 11 -6.74 19.76 20.46
N VAL A 12 -5.81 18.83 20.20
CA VAL A 12 -4.72 19.05 19.23
C VAL A 12 -5.23 18.91 17.79
N VAL A 13 -6.19 18.00 17.54
CA VAL A 13 -6.81 17.79 16.21
C VAL A 13 -7.55 19.05 15.72
N VAL A 14 -8.26 19.75 16.60
CA VAL A 14 -9.02 20.97 16.23
C VAL A 14 -8.10 22.15 15.85
N ALA A 15 -6.89 22.22 16.43
CA ALA A 15 -5.97 23.32 16.16
C ALA A 15 -5.20 23.17 14.84
N VAL A 16 -4.88 21.94 14.42
CA VAL A 16 -4.16 21.68 13.15
C VAL A 16 -5.09 21.78 11.94
N ALA A 17 -6.36 21.38 12.07
CA ALA A 17 -7.36 21.46 11.01
C ALA A 17 -7.69 22.88 10.52
N SER A 18 -7.30 23.91 11.28
CA SER A 18 -7.57 25.32 10.94
C SER A 18 -6.49 25.98 10.06
N LEU A 19 -5.38 25.28 9.76
CA LEU A 19 -4.23 25.85 9.05
C LEU A 19 -3.89 25.18 7.71
N THR A 20 -4.53 24.07 7.37
CA THR A 20 -4.34 23.43 6.06
C THR A 20 -5.32 24.02 5.06
N GLY A 21 -4.78 24.67 4.03
CA GLY A 21 -5.55 25.15 2.88
C GLY A 21 -6.45 24.06 2.32
N ARG A 22 -7.55 24.47 1.69
CA ARG A 22 -8.48 23.58 0.99
C ARG A 22 -7.71 22.76 -0.06
N ALA A 23 -7.25 21.57 0.32
CA ALA A 23 -7.10 20.49 -0.63
C ALA A 23 -8.48 20.28 -1.23
N GLU A 24 -8.59 20.28 -2.55
CA GLU A 24 -9.80 19.74 -3.19
C GLU A 24 -9.93 18.31 -2.67
N ALA A 25 -11.02 18.04 -1.96
CA ALA A 25 -11.24 16.71 -1.42
C ALA A 25 -11.26 15.72 -2.60
N SER A 26 -10.34 14.77 -2.62
CA SER A 26 -10.48 13.59 -3.48
C SER A 26 -11.82 12.96 -3.11
N GLU A 27 -12.77 12.98 -4.04
CA GLU A 27 -14.14 12.53 -3.79
C GLU A 27 -14.13 11.00 -3.79
N ALA A 28 -13.99 10.42 -2.59
CA ALA A 28 -14.00 8.98 -2.42
C ALA A 28 -15.31 8.39 -2.98
N THR A 29 -15.18 7.50 -3.95
CA THR A 29 -16.31 6.88 -4.66
C THR A 29 -16.61 5.52 -4.04
N PRO A 30 -17.79 5.27 -3.47
CA PRO A 30 -18.19 3.94 -3.03
C PRO A 30 -18.19 2.96 -4.21
N VAL A 31 -17.52 1.82 -4.04
CA VAL A 31 -17.44 0.79 -5.09
C VAL A 31 -18.40 -0.35 -4.77
N SER A 32 -18.17 -1.03 -3.65
CA SER A 32 -18.95 -2.21 -3.24
C SER A 32 -18.82 -2.46 -1.73
N ARG A 33 -19.30 -3.60 -1.25
CA ARG A 33 -19.16 -4.03 0.16
C ARG A 33 -18.81 -5.51 0.25
N LEU A 34 -17.89 -5.86 1.14
CA LEU A 34 -17.47 -7.24 1.39
C LEU A 34 -18.56 -7.97 2.19
N GLY A 35 -19.51 -8.57 1.49
CA GLY A 35 -20.73 -9.14 2.09
C GLY A 35 -20.57 -10.53 2.70
N ASP A 36 -19.41 -11.18 2.54
CA ASP A 36 -19.14 -12.50 3.09
C ASP A 36 -18.94 -12.40 4.61
N PRO A 37 -19.76 -13.08 5.43
CA PRO A 37 -19.68 -12.96 6.89
C PRO A 37 -18.38 -13.54 7.48
N ARG A 38 -17.56 -14.21 6.67
CA ARG A 38 -16.23 -14.68 7.06
C ARG A 38 -15.17 -13.59 6.96
N ILE A 39 -15.46 -12.47 6.29
CA ILE A 39 -14.54 -11.34 6.13
C ILE A 39 -15.00 -10.25 7.09
N THR A 40 -14.34 -10.18 8.24
CA THR A 40 -14.68 -9.24 9.32
C THR A 40 -13.52 -8.34 9.72
N GLU A 41 -12.29 -8.76 9.43
CA GLU A 41 -11.06 -8.07 9.81
C GLU A 41 -10.13 -7.97 8.58
N SER A 42 -10.70 -7.54 7.45
CA SER A 42 -10.00 -7.38 6.17
C SER A 42 -8.74 -6.51 6.31
N SER A 43 -7.57 -7.16 6.44
CA SER A 43 -6.24 -6.55 6.63
C SER A 43 -5.38 -6.90 5.42
N GLY A 44 -5.05 -5.93 4.58
CA GLY A 44 -4.44 -6.17 3.27
C GLY A 44 -5.40 -6.39 2.10
N LEU A 45 -5.08 -5.81 0.94
CA LEU A 45 -5.80 -6.02 -0.32
C LEU A 45 -4.85 -5.97 -1.52
N VAL A 46 -5.07 -6.81 -2.53
CA VAL A 46 -4.36 -6.70 -3.80
C VAL A 46 -5.23 -7.03 -4.99
N VAL A 47 -5.11 -6.24 -6.06
CA VAL A 47 -5.83 -6.47 -7.32
C VAL A 47 -5.12 -7.55 -8.14
N SER A 48 -5.91 -8.46 -8.73
CA SER A 48 -5.40 -9.49 -9.62
C SER A 48 -4.71 -8.88 -10.85
N ALA A 49 -3.55 -9.43 -11.21
CA ALA A 49 -2.86 -9.05 -12.45
C ALA A 49 -3.40 -9.77 -13.69
N THR A 50 -4.22 -10.81 -13.49
CA THR A 50 -4.60 -11.76 -14.56
C THR A 50 -6.11 -11.92 -14.74
N HIS A 51 -6.91 -11.46 -13.77
CA HIS A 51 -8.36 -11.55 -13.78
C HIS A 51 -8.97 -10.17 -13.60
N ASP A 52 -9.72 -9.72 -14.59
CA ASP A 52 -10.49 -8.49 -14.49
C ASP A 52 -11.49 -8.55 -13.34
N ASP A 53 -11.65 -7.41 -12.65
CA ASP A 53 -12.61 -7.23 -11.56
C ASP A 53 -12.39 -8.19 -10.36
N LEU A 54 -11.16 -8.61 -10.10
CA LEU A 54 -10.82 -9.51 -9.01
C LEU A 54 -9.77 -8.89 -8.09
N ALA A 55 -10.00 -8.97 -6.78
CA ALA A 55 -9.01 -8.66 -5.75
C ALA A 55 -8.92 -9.80 -4.74
N TYR A 56 -7.83 -9.85 -3.98
CA TYR A 56 -7.60 -10.78 -2.90
C TYR A 56 -7.44 -10.03 -1.58
N THR A 57 -8.06 -10.53 -0.53
CA THR A 57 -7.90 -10.02 0.83
C THR A 57 -7.78 -11.17 1.83
N ILE A 58 -7.28 -10.87 3.01
CA ILE A 58 -7.12 -11.78 4.14
C ILE A 58 -7.74 -11.11 5.38
N ASN A 59 -8.15 -11.91 6.36
CA ASN A 59 -8.42 -11.34 7.69
C ASN A 59 -7.13 -11.37 8.52
N ASP A 60 -7.02 -10.46 9.47
CA ASP A 60 -6.00 -10.47 10.52
C ASP A 60 -6.22 -11.61 11.57
N SER A 61 -5.52 -11.58 12.70
CA SER A 61 -5.38 -12.65 13.67
C SER A 61 -6.67 -13.24 14.21
N GLY A 62 -6.54 -14.47 14.72
CA GLY A 62 -7.68 -15.22 15.27
C GLY A 62 -8.60 -15.84 14.22
N HIS A 63 -8.28 -15.68 12.93
CA HIS A 63 -9.02 -16.24 11.82
C HIS A 63 -8.37 -17.50 11.23
N GLU A 64 -9.16 -18.26 10.48
CA GLU A 64 -8.65 -19.34 9.64
C GLU A 64 -7.72 -18.76 8.56
N PRO A 65 -6.63 -19.45 8.17
CA PRO A 65 -5.64 -18.96 7.22
C PRO A 65 -6.17 -19.03 5.77
N LEU A 66 -7.10 -18.12 5.46
CA LEU A 66 -7.83 -18.06 4.20
C LEU A 66 -7.51 -16.76 3.45
N VAL A 67 -7.37 -16.90 2.14
CA VAL A 67 -7.30 -15.79 1.18
C VAL A 67 -8.60 -15.78 0.39
N PHE A 68 -9.33 -14.67 0.44
CA PHE A 68 -10.62 -14.50 -0.21
C PHE A 68 -10.42 -13.79 -1.54
N ALA A 69 -10.91 -14.39 -2.63
CA ALA A 69 -10.97 -13.76 -3.94
C ALA A 69 -12.34 -13.07 -4.08
N VAL A 70 -12.36 -11.74 -4.20
CA VAL A 70 -13.57 -10.92 -4.20
C VAL A 70 -13.72 -10.15 -5.51
N ARG A 71 -14.94 -10.06 -6.00
CA ARG A 71 -15.28 -9.18 -7.13
C ARG A 71 -15.23 -7.74 -6.66
N ILE A 72 -14.43 -6.90 -7.32
CA ILE A 72 -14.26 -5.50 -6.90
C ILE A 72 -15.59 -4.76 -7.06
N SER A 73 -16.25 -4.94 -8.21
CA SER A 73 -17.48 -4.25 -8.60
C SER A 73 -18.70 -4.59 -7.74
N THR A 74 -18.76 -5.79 -7.16
CA THR A 74 -19.93 -6.27 -6.40
C THR A 74 -19.62 -6.56 -4.94
N GLY A 75 -18.36 -6.80 -4.58
CA GLY A 75 -17.93 -7.27 -3.27
C GLY A 75 -18.25 -8.76 -3.01
N GLU A 76 -18.67 -9.50 -4.05
CA GLU A 76 -18.97 -10.92 -3.96
C GLU A 76 -17.69 -11.75 -3.81
N THR A 77 -17.62 -12.59 -2.77
CA THR A 77 -16.57 -13.61 -2.66
C THR A 77 -16.80 -14.71 -3.69
N VAL A 78 -15.92 -14.79 -4.68
CA VAL A 78 -15.96 -15.76 -5.78
C VAL A 78 -14.89 -16.85 -5.67
N GLY A 79 -14.05 -16.80 -4.65
CA GLY A 79 -13.09 -17.86 -4.35
C GLY A 79 -12.54 -17.79 -2.93
N VAL A 80 -12.08 -18.93 -2.44
CA VAL A 80 -11.45 -19.09 -1.14
C VAL A 80 -10.27 -20.01 -1.29
N THR A 81 -9.10 -19.56 -0.86
CA THR A 81 -7.86 -20.33 -0.88
C THR A 81 -7.38 -20.54 0.55
N ARG A 82 -7.23 -21.79 0.95
CA ARG A 82 -6.66 -22.15 2.27
C ARG A 82 -5.16 -22.35 2.20
N LEU A 83 -4.45 -21.81 3.18
CA LEU A 83 -3.02 -21.99 3.36
C LEU A 83 -2.77 -23.22 4.26
N ASP A 84 -2.44 -24.34 3.65
CA ASP A 84 -2.23 -25.63 4.32
C ASP A 84 -0.77 -25.83 4.75
N GLY A 85 -0.59 -26.51 5.89
CA GLY A 85 0.73 -26.97 6.34
C GLY A 85 1.65 -25.85 6.82
N VAL A 86 1.09 -24.68 7.10
CA VAL A 86 1.75 -23.53 7.73
C VAL A 86 0.88 -23.00 8.86
N GLU A 87 1.52 -22.52 9.92
CA GLU A 87 0.86 -21.76 10.97
C GLU A 87 0.91 -20.28 10.56
N VAL A 88 -0.25 -19.63 10.56
CA VAL A 88 -0.42 -18.20 10.28
C VAL A 88 -1.02 -17.59 11.53
N VAL A 89 -0.33 -16.62 12.12
CA VAL A 89 -0.70 -16.11 13.46
C VAL A 89 -1.35 -14.73 13.36
N ASP A 90 -0.71 -13.80 12.65
CA ASP A 90 -1.05 -12.36 12.59
C ASP A 90 -0.74 -11.85 11.16
N PRO A 91 -1.57 -12.22 10.17
CA PRO A 91 -1.36 -11.83 8.79
C PRO A 91 -1.91 -10.43 8.48
N GLU A 92 -1.02 -9.52 8.12
CA GLU A 92 -1.34 -8.08 8.04
C GLU A 92 -1.36 -7.50 6.62
N ALA A 93 -0.67 -8.15 5.69
CA ALA A 93 -0.58 -7.62 4.33
C ALA A 93 -0.59 -8.71 3.27
N ILE A 94 -1.10 -8.37 2.09
CA ILE A 94 -1.05 -9.21 0.90
C ILE A 94 -0.60 -8.39 -0.32
N ALA A 95 0.37 -8.92 -1.06
CA ALA A 95 0.90 -8.30 -2.27
C ALA A 95 0.97 -9.30 -3.43
N LEU A 96 1.00 -8.81 -4.66
CA LEU A 96 1.09 -9.61 -5.87
C LEU A 96 2.26 -9.13 -6.71
N HIS A 97 3.09 -10.06 -7.15
CA HIS A 97 4.17 -9.77 -8.08
C HIS A 97 4.46 -10.98 -8.96
N GLU A 98 4.54 -10.77 -10.27
CA GLU A 98 4.86 -11.81 -11.26
C GLU A 98 3.99 -13.09 -11.11
N GLY A 99 2.69 -12.91 -10.85
CA GLY A 99 1.73 -14.01 -10.70
C GLY A 99 1.82 -14.77 -9.38
N ARG A 100 2.59 -14.27 -8.41
CA ARG A 100 2.67 -14.85 -7.06
C ARG A 100 2.10 -13.91 -6.03
N LEU A 101 1.18 -14.43 -5.21
CA LEU A 101 0.71 -13.76 -4.00
C LEU A 101 1.72 -13.97 -2.88
N TRP A 102 1.89 -12.91 -2.09
CA TRP A 102 2.74 -12.83 -0.92
C TRP A 102 1.90 -12.36 0.25
N VAL A 103 1.68 -13.22 1.24
CA VAL A 103 1.01 -12.87 2.50
C VAL A 103 2.08 -12.64 3.57
N ALA A 104 1.99 -11.53 4.28
CA ALA A 104 2.89 -11.17 5.37
C ALA A 104 2.25 -11.55 6.71
N ASP A 105 2.68 -12.68 7.29
CA ASP A 105 2.38 -13.04 8.68
C ASP A 105 3.41 -12.35 9.58
N THR A 106 3.18 -11.06 9.82
CA THR A 106 4.18 -10.14 10.38
C THR A 106 3.66 -9.21 11.47
N GLY A 107 2.37 -9.26 11.80
CA GLY A 107 1.82 -8.53 12.94
C GLY A 107 2.51 -8.96 14.24
N ASP A 108 2.90 -7.98 15.05
CA ASP A 108 3.60 -8.20 16.31
C ASP A 108 3.52 -6.96 17.22
N ASN A 109 2.31 -6.63 17.67
CA ASN A 109 2.02 -5.44 18.49
C ASN A 109 2.89 -5.34 19.77
N THR A 110 3.48 -6.47 20.20
CA THR A 110 4.34 -6.55 21.39
C THR A 110 5.83 -6.61 21.07
N ALA A 111 6.21 -6.63 19.80
CA ALA A 111 7.58 -6.80 19.31
C ALA A 111 8.29 -8.02 19.94
N SER A 112 7.58 -9.14 20.07
CA SER A 112 8.05 -10.35 20.74
C SER A 112 8.01 -11.62 19.89
N ARG A 113 7.41 -11.59 18.70
CA ARG A 113 7.41 -12.71 17.76
C ARG A 113 8.79 -12.86 17.11
N SER A 114 9.22 -14.11 16.98
CA SER A 114 10.52 -14.46 16.39
C SER A 114 10.39 -15.30 15.12
N ASP A 115 9.16 -15.58 14.71
CA ASP A 115 8.80 -16.51 13.66
C ASP A 115 7.99 -15.85 12.52
N VAL A 116 7.91 -14.51 12.49
CA VAL A 116 7.26 -13.75 11.42
C VAL A 116 7.79 -14.15 10.03
N ALA A 117 6.92 -14.22 9.03
CA ALA A 117 7.26 -14.80 7.74
C ALA A 117 6.46 -14.20 6.58
N LEU A 118 7.05 -14.28 5.39
CA LEU A 118 6.32 -14.11 4.13
C LEU A 118 5.91 -15.47 3.57
N LEU A 119 4.66 -15.59 3.16
CA LEU A 119 4.07 -16.80 2.58
C LEU A 119 3.81 -16.55 1.09
N ALA A 120 4.44 -17.33 0.21
CA ALA A 120 4.40 -17.11 -1.23
C ALA A 120 3.78 -18.31 -1.97
N PHE A 121 2.79 -18.04 -2.82
CA PHE A 121 2.12 -19.05 -3.64
C PHE A 121 1.61 -18.43 -4.95
N ASP A 122 1.33 -19.26 -5.94
CA ASP A 122 0.85 -18.77 -7.24
C ASP A 122 -0.59 -18.23 -7.11
N GLU A 123 -0.91 -17.20 -7.87
CA GLU A 123 -2.23 -16.58 -7.87
C GLU A 123 -3.34 -17.61 -8.21
N PRO A 124 -4.31 -17.85 -7.31
CA PRO A 124 -5.25 -18.98 -7.45
C PRO A 124 -6.44 -18.68 -8.37
N GLY A 125 -6.87 -17.42 -8.48
CA GLY A 125 -8.11 -17.05 -9.18
C GLY A 125 -9.38 -17.43 -8.40
N PRO A 126 -10.56 -17.36 -9.05
CA PRO A 126 -11.83 -17.77 -8.45
C PRO A 126 -11.90 -19.27 -8.14
N GLY A 127 -12.84 -19.67 -7.28
CA GLY A 127 -13.06 -21.06 -6.88
C GLY A 127 -12.45 -21.43 -5.52
N GLU A 128 -12.62 -22.69 -5.14
CA GLU A 128 -12.13 -23.24 -3.87
C GLU A 128 -10.77 -23.92 -4.09
N HIS A 129 -9.76 -23.47 -3.34
CA HIS A 129 -8.38 -23.94 -3.47
C HIS A 129 -7.77 -24.27 -2.11
N ALA A 130 -6.74 -25.10 -2.14
CA ALA A 130 -5.85 -25.34 -1.01
C ALA A 130 -4.42 -25.36 -1.53
N VAL A 131 -3.55 -24.56 -0.91
CA VAL A 131 -2.15 -24.40 -1.33
C VAL A 131 -1.23 -24.61 -0.13
N ARG A 132 -0.03 -25.11 -0.40
CA ARG A 132 1.06 -25.14 0.58
C ARG A 132 2.03 -24.02 0.22
N PRO A 133 1.95 -22.84 0.86
CA PRO A 133 2.79 -21.72 0.47
C PRO A 133 4.27 -22.00 0.79
N GLY A 134 5.16 -21.41 -0.01
CA GLY A 134 6.55 -21.27 0.38
C GLY A 134 6.64 -20.32 1.58
N ARG A 135 7.28 -20.75 2.66
CA ARG A 135 7.44 -19.95 3.87
C ARG A 135 8.85 -19.38 3.94
N HIS A 136 8.93 -18.06 4.03
CA HIS A 136 10.18 -17.30 4.09
C HIS A 136 10.25 -16.58 5.43
N LEU A 137 11.04 -17.11 6.37
CA LEU A 137 11.23 -16.48 7.68
C LEU A 137 11.84 -15.08 7.49
N VAL A 138 11.20 -14.07 8.09
CA VAL A 138 11.67 -12.68 8.05
C VAL A 138 12.62 -12.45 9.20
N THR A 139 13.80 -11.93 8.89
CA THR A 139 14.77 -11.47 9.91
C THR A 139 14.87 -9.95 9.84
N LEU A 140 14.60 -9.30 10.97
CA LEU A 140 14.73 -7.85 11.15
C LEU A 140 15.89 -7.54 12.10
N ASP A 141 16.48 -6.35 11.97
CA ASP A 141 17.51 -5.86 12.89
C ASP A 141 17.00 -5.76 14.34
N VAL A 142 15.73 -5.37 14.48
CA VAL A 142 15.00 -5.25 15.75
C VAL A 142 13.58 -5.79 15.53
N PRO A 143 13.01 -6.56 16.47
CA PRO A 143 11.60 -6.93 16.40
C PRO A 143 10.71 -5.70 16.22
N ALA A 144 9.78 -5.76 15.29
CA ALA A 144 8.92 -4.64 14.96
C ALA A 144 7.57 -5.16 14.44
N ASP A 145 6.54 -4.38 14.74
CA ASP A 145 5.17 -4.59 14.28
C ASP A 145 5.04 -4.10 12.83
N ILE A 146 4.85 -5.02 11.89
CA ILE A 146 4.87 -4.75 10.44
C ILE A 146 3.49 -4.98 9.85
N GLU A 147 2.95 -3.93 9.22
CA GLU A 147 1.58 -3.90 8.68
C GLU A 147 1.49 -3.72 7.17
N ALA A 148 2.61 -3.43 6.51
CA ALA A 148 2.59 -3.28 5.05
C ALA A 148 3.74 -4.04 4.40
N LEU A 149 3.38 -4.80 3.37
CA LEU A 149 4.31 -5.44 2.44
C LEU A 149 4.18 -4.78 1.08
N LEU A 150 5.24 -4.11 0.64
CA LEU A 150 5.29 -3.48 -0.67
C LEU A 150 6.28 -4.20 -1.57
N ILE A 151 5.88 -4.48 -2.81
CA ILE A 151 6.76 -5.05 -3.83
C ILE A 151 6.89 -4.06 -4.98
N ARG A 152 8.11 -3.61 -5.24
CA ARG A 152 8.40 -2.68 -6.33
C ARG A 152 8.19 -3.37 -7.68
N PRO A 153 7.39 -2.83 -8.63
CA PRO A 153 7.03 -3.56 -9.84
C PRO A 153 8.19 -3.80 -10.80
N GLU A 154 9.20 -2.91 -10.86
CA GLU A 154 10.29 -3.00 -11.84
C GLU A 154 11.29 -4.11 -11.54
N ASP A 155 11.61 -4.30 -10.26
CA ASP A 155 12.69 -5.20 -9.83
C ASP A 155 12.25 -6.19 -8.75
N GLY A 156 11.00 -6.12 -8.28
CA GLY A 156 10.43 -6.93 -7.21
C GLY A 156 11.17 -6.82 -5.89
N SER A 157 11.85 -5.70 -5.63
CA SER A 157 12.38 -5.38 -4.29
C SER A 157 11.23 -5.35 -3.28
N LEU A 158 11.41 -6.04 -2.16
CA LEU A 158 10.44 -6.08 -1.07
C LEU A 158 10.78 -5.01 -0.03
N PHE A 159 9.73 -4.35 0.46
CA PHE A 159 9.79 -3.40 1.55
C PHE A 159 8.76 -3.77 2.61
N LEU A 160 9.10 -3.55 3.87
CA LEU A 160 8.19 -3.69 5.01
C LEU A 160 8.08 -2.36 5.73
N VAL A 161 6.88 -2.01 6.20
CA VAL A 161 6.62 -0.76 6.92
C VAL A 161 5.97 -1.05 8.26
N THR A 162 6.45 -0.38 9.32
CA THR A 162 5.96 -0.63 10.68
C THR A 162 4.69 0.16 11.02
N LYS A 163 3.88 -0.35 11.96
CA LYS A 163 2.90 0.47 12.69
C LYS A 163 3.56 1.07 13.90
N THR A 164 3.83 2.37 13.81
CA THR A 164 4.49 3.05 14.91
C THR A 164 3.92 4.45 15.08
N VAL A 165 3.72 4.85 16.33
CA VAL A 165 3.30 6.21 16.67
C VAL A 165 4.44 7.18 16.35
N GLY A 166 4.13 8.26 15.64
CA GLY A 166 5.07 9.33 15.30
C GLY A 166 5.70 9.16 13.92
N ARG A 167 6.44 8.07 13.68
CA ARG A 167 7.06 7.77 12.38
C ARG A 167 7.24 6.27 12.19
N ALA A 168 6.76 5.75 11.07
CA ALA A 168 6.97 4.36 10.69
C ALA A 168 8.37 4.16 10.08
N ASP A 169 8.95 3.00 10.36
CA ASP A 169 10.22 2.57 9.83
C ASP A 169 10.03 1.78 8.54
N VAL A 170 10.92 1.99 7.58
CA VAL A 170 10.93 1.28 6.30
C VAL A 170 12.12 0.33 6.28
N TYR A 171 11.82 -0.95 6.11
CA TYR A 171 12.81 -1.99 5.92
C TYR A 171 12.86 -2.41 4.46
N ARG A 172 14.05 -2.83 4.00
CA ARG A 172 14.25 -3.35 2.64
C ARG A 172 14.90 -4.72 2.70
N ALA A 173 14.42 -5.65 1.88
CA ALA A 173 15.03 -6.97 1.74
C ALA A 173 16.42 -6.88 1.09
N ASP A 174 17.37 -7.68 1.58
CA ASP A 174 18.72 -7.78 1.01
C ASP A 174 18.72 -8.40 -0.40
N ALA A 175 17.78 -9.29 -0.65
CA ALA A 175 17.53 -9.94 -1.92
C ALA A 175 16.09 -10.46 -1.97
N ARG A 176 15.60 -10.78 -3.18
CA ARG A 176 14.35 -11.53 -3.31
C ARG A 176 14.45 -12.89 -2.59
N PRO A 177 13.41 -13.33 -1.87
CA PRO A 177 13.43 -14.63 -1.19
C PRO A 177 13.59 -15.78 -2.21
N ALA A 178 14.72 -16.49 -2.14
CA ALA A 178 14.99 -17.68 -2.96
C ALA A 178 15.01 -18.99 -2.16
N GLY A 179 14.98 -18.91 -0.82
CA GLY A 179 15.01 -20.04 0.10
C GLY A 179 14.05 -19.81 1.27
N THR A 180 14.26 -20.47 2.41
CA THR A 180 13.31 -20.43 3.54
C THR A 180 13.43 -19.21 4.46
N ALA A 181 14.26 -18.23 4.10
CA ALA A 181 14.48 -17.02 4.90
C ALA A 181 14.81 -15.82 4.02
N VAL A 182 14.54 -14.63 4.53
CA VAL A 182 14.86 -13.34 3.94
C VAL A 182 15.22 -12.34 5.04
N SER A 183 16.35 -11.67 4.87
CA SER A 183 16.80 -10.61 5.78
C SER A 183 16.35 -9.25 5.27
N PHE A 184 15.92 -8.42 6.21
CA PHE A 184 15.47 -7.06 5.99
C PHE A 184 16.28 -6.12 6.88
N HIS A 185 16.87 -5.09 6.28
CA HIS A 185 17.59 -4.04 7.00
C HIS A 185 16.75 -2.78 7.07
N ARG A 186 16.80 -2.09 8.21
CA ARG A 186 16.17 -0.78 8.36
C ARG A 186 16.88 0.23 7.46
N THR A 187 16.11 1.04 6.73
CA THR A 187 16.63 2.10 5.86
C THR A 187 16.57 3.46 6.55
N ASP A 188 17.18 4.48 5.92
CA ASP A 188 17.01 5.89 6.31
C ASP A 188 15.71 6.52 5.76
N LEU A 189 14.92 5.76 5.00
CA LEU A 189 13.63 6.19 4.50
C LEU A 189 12.61 6.28 5.64
N VAL A 190 11.62 7.13 5.46
CA VAL A 190 10.60 7.37 6.48
C VAL A 190 9.22 7.22 5.87
N ALA A 191 8.32 6.60 6.63
CA ALA A 191 6.91 6.51 6.28
C ALA A 191 6.06 7.29 7.29
N PRO A 192 4.83 7.71 6.90
CA PRO A 192 3.83 8.27 7.80
C PRO A 192 3.61 7.38 9.03
N PRO A 193 3.16 7.93 10.17
CA PRO A 193 2.86 7.11 11.34
C PRO A 193 1.65 6.20 11.11
N VAL A 194 1.55 5.16 11.95
CA VAL A 194 0.37 4.28 12.05
C VAL A 194 -0.14 3.78 10.68
N VAL A 195 0.79 3.35 9.83
CA VAL A 195 0.48 2.65 8.57
C VAL A 195 -0.20 1.32 8.90
N THR A 196 -1.19 0.98 8.09
CA THR A 196 -2.02 -0.21 8.24
C THR A 196 -2.05 -1.06 6.97
N ASP A 197 -1.71 -0.50 5.80
CA ASP A 197 -1.39 -1.25 4.58
C ASP A 197 -0.71 -0.32 3.57
N GLY A 198 -0.19 -0.87 2.47
CA GLY A 198 0.34 -0.07 1.38
C GLY A 198 0.78 -0.86 0.15
N ALA A 199 0.89 -0.15 -0.97
CA ALA A 199 1.27 -0.74 -2.25
C ALA A 199 2.12 0.22 -3.10
N PHE A 200 2.87 -0.34 -4.05
CA PHE A 200 3.38 0.42 -5.19
C PHE A 200 2.31 0.52 -6.28
N ALA A 201 2.27 1.66 -6.98
CA ALA A 201 1.51 1.77 -8.21
C ALA A 201 2.02 0.75 -9.25
N PRO A 202 1.15 0.14 -10.09
CA PRO A 202 1.57 -0.88 -11.05
C PRO A 202 2.62 -0.40 -12.07
N ASP A 203 2.65 0.90 -12.35
CA ASP A 203 3.63 1.55 -13.23
C ASP A 203 4.87 2.09 -12.50
N GLY A 204 4.96 1.86 -11.17
CA GLY A 204 6.06 2.31 -10.33
C GLY A 204 6.07 3.82 -10.04
N SER A 205 5.06 4.57 -10.45
CA SER A 205 5.07 6.04 -10.38
C SER A 205 4.84 6.64 -8.98
N SER A 206 4.36 5.83 -8.04
CA SER A 206 4.09 6.25 -6.66
C SER A 206 3.98 5.06 -5.71
N ILE A 207 4.05 5.36 -4.42
CA ILE A 207 3.64 4.48 -3.33
C ILE A 207 2.37 5.06 -2.71
N ALA A 208 1.41 4.23 -2.33
CA ALA A 208 0.30 4.64 -1.48
C ALA A 208 0.33 3.83 -0.18
N LEU A 209 0.26 4.53 0.95
CA LEU A 209 0.14 3.94 2.28
C LEU A 209 -1.18 4.41 2.89
N VAL A 210 -1.95 3.49 3.46
CA VAL A 210 -3.16 3.84 4.23
C VAL A 210 -2.84 3.84 5.71
N SER A 211 -3.48 4.76 6.42
CA SER A 211 -3.45 4.88 7.88
C SER A 211 -4.77 5.49 8.35
N TYR A 212 -4.95 5.59 9.66
CA TYR A 212 -6.08 6.35 10.24
C TYR A 212 -6.05 7.85 9.93
N LEU A 213 -5.00 8.36 9.26
CA LEU A 213 -4.89 9.73 8.78
C LEU A 213 -5.37 9.92 7.34
N GLY A 214 -5.76 8.85 6.65
CA GLY A 214 -6.13 8.84 5.23
C GLY A 214 -5.14 8.03 4.39
N VAL A 215 -5.09 8.31 3.09
CA VAL A 215 -4.08 7.72 2.18
C VAL A 215 -2.96 8.72 1.94
N GLN A 216 -1.72 8.30 2.16
CA GLN A 216 -0.52 9.08 1.87
C GLN A 216 0.13 8.56 0.60
N VAL A 217 0.21 9.42 -0.41
CA VAL A 217 0.86 9.12 -1.69
C VAL A 217 2.28 9.66 -1.64
N LEU A 218 3.27 8.79 -1.86
CA LEU A 218 4.68 9.10 -1.75
C LEU A 218 5.40 8.99 -3.10
N ASP A 219 6.54 9.68 -3.19
CA ASP A 219 7.52 9.43 -4.25
C ASP A 219 8.10 8.00 -4.12
N PRO A 220 8.18 7.21 -5.20
CA PRO A 220 8.56 5.79 -5.15
C PRO A 220 10.06 5.58 -4.86
N ILE A 221 10.87 6.63 -4.95
CA ILE A 221 12.32 6.58 -4.73
C ILE A 221 12.68 7.23 -3.40
N SER A 222 12.26 8.48 -3.16
CA SER A 222 12.61 9.21 -1.95
C SER A 222 11.70 8.92 -0.76
N TRP A 223 10.52 8.32 -0.99
CA TRP A 223 9.45 8.13 0.00
C TRP A 223 8.92 9.45 0.58
N GLU A 224 9.25 10.58 -0.05
CA GLU A 224 8.72 11.88 0.37
C GLU A 224 7.22 11.97 0.07
N LEU A 225 6.46 12.51 1.04
CA LEU A 225 5.03 12.74 0.91
C LEU A 225 4.75 13.70 -0.24
N ARG A 226 3.91 13.26 -1.18
CA ARG A 226 3.45 14.06 -2.32
C ARG A 226 2.04 14.56 -2.13
N GLU A 227 1.14 13.70 -1.63
CA GLU A 227 -0.27 14.02 -1.45
C GLU A 227 -0.84 13.28 -0.22
N SER A 228 -1.83 13.90 0.43
CA SER A 228 -2.65 13.24 1.46
C SER A 228 -4.12 13.26 1.03
N LEU A 229 -4.67 12.08 0.76
CA LEU A 229 -6.07 11.91 0.37
C LEU A 229 -6.92 11.63 1.60
N THR A 230 -8.02 12.37 1.73
CA THR A 230 -8.99 12.20 2.82
C THR A 230 -9.87 10.99 2.55
N LEU A 231 -10.00 10.12 3.54
CA LEU A 231 -10.94 9.01 3.51
C LEU A 231 -12.33 9.42 4.04
N PRO A 232 -13.41 8.79 3.57
CA PRO A 232 -14.70 8.86 4.25
C PRO A 232 -14.58 8.22 5.64
N GLN A 233 -15.61 8.35 6.47
CA GLN A 233 -15.63 7.67 7.75
C GLN A 233 -15.71 6.15 7.52
N LEU A 234 -14.66 5.46 7.92
CA LEU A 234 -14.51 4.00 7.94
C LEU A 234 -14.37 3.53 9.40
N GLU A 235 -14.60 2.25 9.67
CA GLU A 235 -14.38 1.71 11.02
C GLU A 235 -12.88 1.65 11.31
N GLN A 236 -12.13 0.91 10.49
CA GLN A 236 -10.67 0.88 10.47
C GLN A 236 -10.20 0.69 9.03
N ALA A 237 -9.45 1.66 8.49
CA ALA A 237 -8.90 1.56 7.14
C ALA A 237 -7.60 0.74 7.18
N GLU A 238 -7.69 -0.54 6.83
CA GLU A 238 -6.63 -1.55 7.06
C GLU A 238 -6.27 -2.30 5.76
N SER A 239 -6.76 -1.83 4.61
CA SER A 239 -6.43 -2.46 3.34
C SER A 239 -6.43 -1.47 2.19
N LEU A 240 -5.44 -1.58 1.29
CA LEU A 240 -5.24 -0.70 0.15
C LEU A 240 -4.66 -1.46 -1.05
N ALA A 241 -5.24 -1.25 -2.23
CA ALA A 241 -4.68 -1.72 -3.49
C ALA A 241 -4.77 -0.64 -4.57
N PHE A 242 -3.87 -0.64 -5.53
CA PHE A 242 -4.06 0.14 -6.76
C PHE A 242 -4.97 -0.61 -7.74
N LEU A 243 -6.02 0.06 -8.25
CA LEU A 243 -6.81 -0.42 -9.39
C LEU A 243 -6.06 -0.17 -10.71
N ASP A 244 -5.40 0.97 -10.78
CA ASP A 244 -4.48 1.37 -11.84
C ASP A 244 -3.48 2.38 -11.26
N ALA A 245 -2.62 2.99 -12.09
CA ALA A 245 -1.60 3.94 -11.62
C ALA A 245 -2.17 5.21 -10.94
N ARG A 246 -3.46 5.48 -11.09
CA ARG A 246 -4.12 6.75 -10.74
C ARG A 246 -5.36 6.56 -9.87
N THR A 247 -5.71 5.34 -9.48
CA THR A 247 -6.82 5.07 -8.58
C THR A 247 -6.45 4.00 -7.57
N VAL A 248 -6.68 4.29 -6.29
CA VAL A 248 -6.55 3.31 -5.20
C VAL A 248 -7.92 2.87 -4.71
N LEU A 249 -8.02 1.61 -4.34
CA LEU A 249 -9.13 0.98 -3.65
C LEU A 249 -8.74 0.81 -2.19
N VAL A 250 -9.58 1.29 -1.27
CA VAL A 250 -9.38 1.18 0.17
C VAL A 250 -10.52 0.39 0.78
N GLY A 251 -10.18 -0.59 1.62
CA GLY A 251 -11.12 -1.35 2.40
C GLY A 251 -11.20 -0.91 3.85
N SER A 252 -12.07 -1.56 4.60
CA SER A 252 -12.23 -1.35 6.04
C SER A 252 -12.44 -2.69 6.72
N GLU A 253 -12.05 -2.79 7.98
CA GLU A 253 -12.58 -3.84 8.85
C GLU A 253 -14.07 -3.63 9.13
N GLY A 254 -14.67 -4.65 9.74
CA GLY A 254 -16.08 -4.74 10.07
C GLY A 254 -16.84 -5.65 9.10
N ALA A 255 -17.90 -6.29 9.60
CA ALA A 255 -18.79 -7.09 8.76
C ALA A 255 -19.48 -6.20 7.71
N ASN A 256 -19.57 -6.68 6.46
CA ASN A 256 -20.17 -5.91 5.36
C ASN A 256 -19.47 -4.55 5.13
N SER A 257 -18.15 -4.52 5.32
CA SER A 257 -17.33 -3.33 5.19
C SER A 257 -17.28 -2.79 3.76
N PRO A 258 -17.17 -1.46 3.58
CA PRO A 258 -17.12 -0.86 2.26
C PRO A 258 -15.75 -0.99 1.59
N LEU A 259 -15.78 -1.10 0.27
CA LEU A 259 -14.65 -0.78 -0.61
C LEU A 259 -14.89 0.59 -1.25
N VAL A 260 -13.91 1.50 -1.15
CA VAL A 260 -14.00 2.87 -1.69
C VAL A 260 -12.82 3.17 -2.59
N ALA A 261 -13.06 3.83 -3.72
CA ALA A 261 -12.03 4.26 -4.65
C ALA A 261 -11.67 5.73 -4.45
N LEU A 262 -10.39 6.06 -4.55
CA LEU A 262 -9.89 7.43 -4.53
C LEU A 262 -8.97 7.68 -5.72
N ASP A 263 -9.12 8.85 -6.33
CA ASP A 263 -8.21 9.29 -7.38
C ASP A 263 -6.89 9.76 -6.77
N VAL A 264 -5.79 9.25 -7.34
CA VAL A 264 -4.42 9.63 -7.06
C VAL A 264 -3.99 10.69 -8.09
N PRO A 265 -3.56 11.88 -7.66
CA PRO A 265 -3.07 12.91 -8.56
C PRO A 265 -1.81 12.50 -9.34
N ALA A 266 -1.64 13.08 -10.52
CA ALA A 266 -0.48 12.81 -11.36
C ALA A 266 0.79 13.28 -10.65
N PRO A 267 1.95 12.65 -10.88
CA PRO A 267 3.21 13.30 -10.57
C PRO A 267 3.26 14.70 -11.18
N PRO A 268 3.74 15.71 -10.43
CA PRO A 268 4.08 16.98 -11.04
C PRO A 268 5.09 16.70 -12.16
N VAL A 269 4.76 17.13 -13.38
CA VAL A 269 5.74 17.10 -14.47
C VAL A 269 6.91 17.99 -14.04
N PRO A 270 8.16 17.51 -14.05
CA PRO A 270 9.29 18.36 -13.73
C PRO A 270 9.24 19.57 -14.65
N ALA A 271 9.14 20.77 -14.08
CA ALA A 271 9.21 21.98 -14.86
C ALA A 271 10.55 21.96 -15.60
N ILE A 272 10.52 21.78 -16.93
CA ILE A 272 11.71 21.99 -17.74
C ILE A 272 12.08 23.45 -17.50
N ALA A 273 13.15 23.68 -16.74
CA ALA A 273 13.77 24.98 -16.66
C ALA A 273 14.25 25.28 -18.09
N VAL A 274 13.43 25.99 -18.85
CA VAL A 274 13.89 26.67 -20.05
C VAL A 274 14.87 27.69 -19.52
N ALA A 275 16.15 27.33 -19.51
CA ALA A 275 17.22 28.26 -19.24
C ALA A 275 16.98 29.45 -20.16
N ALA A 276 16.62 30.59 -19.57
CA ALA A 276 16.50 31.82 -20.32
C ALA A 276 17.84 32.00 -21.04
N LEU A 277 17.83 31.83 -22.36
CA LEU A 277 18.99 32.13 -23.17
C LEU A 277 19.42 33.55 -22.79
N PRO A 278 20.68 33.79 -22.41
CA PRO A 278 21.13 35.14 -22.13
C PRO A 278 20.80 36.01 -23.34
N ALA A 279 20.34 37.23 -23.10
CA ALA A 279 19.77 38.15 -24.08
C ALA A 279 20.71 38.54 -25.27
N GLY A 280 21.86 37.87 -25.43
CA GLY A 280 22.75 37.99 -26.58
C GLY A 280 22.55 36.95 -27.69
N GLY A 281 21.65 35.98 -27.54
CA GLY A 281 21.50 34.85 -28.47
C GLY A 281 20.72 35.10 -29.77
N LEU A 282 20.03 36.25 -29.92
CA LEU A 282 19.18 36.51 -31.09
C LEU A 282 19.90 37.09 -32.32
N ALA A 283 21.21 37.35 -32.26
CA ALA A 283 21.96 37.88 -33.39
C ALA A 283 22.54 36.82 -34.35
N LEU A 284 22.54 35.53 -33.97
CA LEU A 284 23.22 34.47 -34.75
C LEU A 284 22.30 33.63 -35.64
N VAL A 285 20.98 33.70 -35.48
CA VAL A 285 20.04 32.92 -36.32
C VAL A 285 19.60 33.68 -37.59
N VAL A 286 19.79 35.01 -37.67
CA VAL A 286 19.42 35.80 -38.86
C VAL A 286 20.58 35.97 -39.85
N SER A 287 21.83 35.69 -39.46
CA SER A 287 22.99 35.76 -40.38
C SER A 287 23.18 34.52 -41.27
N ALA A 288 22.51 33.41 -40.95
CA ALA A 288 22.64 32.15 -41.71
C ALA A 288 21.70 32.05 -42.94
N LEU A 289 20.80 33.01 -43.14
CA LEU A 289 19.78 32.99 -44.22
C LEU A 289 19.98 34.02 -45.34
N ARG A 290 21.12 34.74 -45.37
CA ARG A 290 21.45 35.70 -46.45
C ARG A 290 22.60 35.26 -47.38
N GLY A 291 23.06 34.02 -47.29
CA GLY A 291 24.24 33.53 -48.00
C GLY A 291 24.02 32.62 -49.21
N LEU A 292 22.78 32.39 -49.67
CA LEU A 292 22.51 31.53 -50.82
C LEU A 292 22.11 32.37 -52.04
N PRO A 293 22.87 32.32 -53.16
CA PRO A 293 22.40 32.87 -54.44
C PRO A 293 21.32 31.96 -55.04
N LEU A 294 20.39 32.60 -55.78
CA LEU A 294 19.27 31.97 -56.51
C LEU A 294 19.73 30.93 -57.54
#